data_AF-A0A6B3G0Q6-F1
#
_entry.id   AF-A0A6B3G0Q6-F1
#
_cell.length_a   1.000
_cell.length_b   1.000
_cell.length_c   1.000
_cell.angle_alpha   90.00
_cell.angle_beta   90.00
_cell.angle_gamma   90.00
#
_symmetry.space_group_name_H-M   'P 1'
#
loop_
_entity.id
_entity.type
_entity.pdbx_description
1 polymer ?
#
loop_
_entity_poly.entity_id
_entity_poly.type
_entity_poly.pdbx_seq_one_letter_code
_entity_poly.pdbx_strand_id
1 'polypeptide(L)'
;LGEEGEVIPPALARLTSDRDDALGPHRVGELAAAMQELGITDHRFLGGAGRYRDSGMMGAEQNGRPGSFWSTPVDEAAAHLAEVIREVRPQVL
;
A
#
# COMPACT_ATOMS: atom_id res chain seq x y z
N LEU A 1 -1.25 2.32 0.39
CA LEU A 1 -1.58 2.34 -1.07
C LEU A 1 -0.42 2.89 -1.93
N GLY A 2 0.72 3.22 -1.33
CA GLY A 2 1.86 3.78 -2.07
C GLY A 2 1.80 5.31 -2.16
N GLU A 3 1.24 5.94 -1.13
CA GLU A 3 0.91 7.36 -1.02
C GLU A 3 2.15 8.27 -1.04
N GLU A 4 3.29 7.78 -0.58
CA GLU A 4 4.54 8.55 -0.46
C GLU A 4 5.48 8.34 -1.66
N GLY A 5 4.96 7.78 -2.75
CA GLY A 5 5.72 7.49 -3.97
C GLY A 5 6.04 8.73 -4.80
N GLU A 6 7.14 8.64 -5.57
CA GLU A 6 7.47 9.62 -6.60
C GLU A 6 6.60 9.44 -7.85
N VAL A 7 6.34 10.54 -8.56
CA VAL A 7 5.56 10.54 -9.80
C VAL A 7 6.44 11.02 -10.96
N ILE A 8 6.69 10.12 -11.92
CA ILE A 8 7.52 10.42 -13.10
C ILE A 8 6.79 11.32 -14.11
N PRO A 9 5.52 11.04 -14.51
CA PRO A 9 4.85 11.86 -15.51
C PRO A 9 4.49 13.26 -14.96
N PRO A 10 4.94 14.36 -15.60
CA PRO A 10 4.67 15.71 -15.11
C PRO A 10 3.17 16.04 -14.97
N ALA A 11 2.34 15.47 -15.85
CA ALA A 11 0.89 15.67 -15.82
C ALA A 11 0.21 15.14 -14.55
N LEU A 12 0.86 14.22 -13.84
CA LEU A 12 0.34 13.60 -12.61
C LEU A 12 1.08 14.08 -11.36
N ALA A 13 2.07 14.97 -11.49
CA ALA A 13 2.92 15.41 -10.38
C ALA A 13 2.11 16.01 -9.20
N ARG A 14 0.92 16.55 -9.46
CA ARG A 14 0.03 17.07 -8.40
C ARG A 14 -0.43 16.02 -7.39
N LEU A 15 -0.39 14.74 -7.74
CA LEU A 15 -0.92 13.66 -6.90
C LEU A 15 -0.05 13.32 -5.69
N THR A 16 1.21 13.78 -5.65
CA THR A 16 2.17 13.47 -4.58
C THR A 16 1.68 13.96 -3.20
N SER A 17 2.22 13.34 -2.14
CA SER A 17 1.80 13.59 -0.75
C SER A 17 2.10 15.01 -0.23
N ASP A 18 3.03 15.72 -0.85
CA ASP A 18 3.34 17.13 -0.57
C ASP A 18 2.38 18.12 -1.28
N ARG A 19 1.42 17.59 -2.06
CA ARG A 19 0.46 18.37 -2.85
C ARG A 19 -0.97 17.92 -2.57
N ASP A 20 -1.61 17.24 -3.53
CA ASP A 20 -3.01 16.83 -3.40
C ASP A 20 -3.19 15.58 -2.51
N ASP A 21 -2.08 14.90 -2.16
CA ASP A 21 -2.08 13.64 -1.40
C ASP A 21 -3.05 12.58 -1.95
N ALA A 22 -3.12 12.53 -3.28
CA ALA A 22 -4.10 11.73 -4.03
C ALA A 22 -3.47 10.54 -4.78
N LEU A 23 -2.17 10.29 -4.57
CA LEU A 23 -1.45 9.22 -5.25
C LEU A 23 -1.96 7.82 -4.87
N GLY A 24 -2.27 7.59 -3.59
CA GLY A 24 -2.79 6.29 -3.13
C GLY A 24 -4.01 5.82 -3.91
N PRO A 25 -5.12 6.60 -3.95
CA PRO A 25 -6.30 6.27 -4.74
C PRO A 25 -6.02 6.09 -6.23
N HIS A 26 -5.12 6.88 -6.82
CA HIS A 26 -4.74 6.72 -8.22
C HIS A 26 -4.08 5.35 -8.48
N ARG A 27 -3.14 4.97 -7.61
CA ARG A 27 -2.39 3.71 -7.71
C ARG A 27 -3.24 2.46 -7.47
N VAL A 28 -4.40 2.57 -6.83
CA VAL A 28 -5.36 1.45 -6.77
C VAL A 28 -5.81 1.06 -8.17
N GLY A 29 -6.06 2.02 -9.05
CA GLY A 29 -6.42 1.77 -10.44
C GLY A 29 -5.27 1.16 -11.25
N GLU A 30 -4.05 1.69 -11.07
CA GLU A 30 -2.85 1.14 -11.70
C GLU A 30 -2.59 -0.31 -11.27
N LEU A 31 -2.72 -0.59 -9.97
CA LEU A 31 -2.57 -1.94 -9.43
C LEU A 31 -3.64 -2.88 -10.01
N ALA A 32 -4.91 -2.46 -10.02
CA ALA A 32 -6.00 -3.27 -10.58
C ALA A 32 -5.76 -3.63 -12.05
N ALA A 33 -5.32 -2.67 -12.87
CA ALA A 33 -4.97 -2.91 -14.27
C ALA A 33 -3.77 -3.88 -14.39
N ALA A 34 -2.72 -3.68 -13.60
CA ALA A 34 -1.56 -4.58 -13.60
C ALA A 34 -1.93 -6.02 -13.18
N MET A 35 -2.79 -6.18 -12.17
CA MET A 35 -3.27 -7.50 -11.73
C MET A 35 -4.09 -8.19 -12.83
N GLN A 36 -4.92 -7.44 -13.57
CA GLN A 36 -5.66 -7.96 -14.72
C GLN A 36 -4.73 -8.48 -15.82
N GLU A 37 -3.70 -7.72 -16.19
CA GLU A 37 -2.70 -8.13 -17.19
C GLU A 37 -1.94 -9.40 -16.78
N LEU A 38 -1.70 -9.58 -15.48
CA LEU A 38 -1.05 -10.78 -14.93
C LEU A 38 -2.02 -11.96 -14.71
N GLY A 39 -3.32 -11.78 -14.93
CA GLY A 39 -4.34 -12.80 -14.64
C GLY A 39 -4.56 -13.06 -13.15
N ILE A 40 -4.16 -12.14 -12.28
CA ILE A 40 -4.32 -12.23 -10.83
C ILE A 40 -5.71 -11.72 -10.44
N THR A 41 -6.56 -12.62 -9.97
CA THR A 41 -7.95 -12.30 -9.58
C THR A 41 -8.12 -12.12 -8.07
N ASP A 42 -7.22 -12.67 -7.26
CA ASP A 42 -7.19 -12.47 -5.80
C ASP A 42 -5.96 -11.63 -5.43
N HIS A 43 -6.18 -10.32 -5.27
CA HIS A 43 -5.22 -9.40 -4.68
C HIS A 43 -5.91 -8.56 -3.61
N ARG A 44 -5.19 -8.24 -2.54
CA ARG A 44 -5.77 -7.64 -1.34
C ARG A 44 -4.84 -6.58 -0.77
N PHE A 45 -5.42 -5.56 -0.16
CA PHE A 45 -4.71 -4.66 0.72
C PHE A 45 -4.78 -5.20 2.15
N LEU A 46 -3.63 -5.32 2.82
CA LEU A 46 -3.54 -5.84 4.18
C LEU A 46 -4.41 -5.02 5.15
N GLY A 47 -5.36 -5.65 5.83
CA GLY A 47 -6.29 -4.99 6.74
C GLY A 47 -7.30 -4.06 6.06
N GLY A 48 -7.38 -4.06 4.72
CA GLY A 48 -8.28 -3.22 3.92
C GLY A 48 -7.57 -2.05 3.22
N ALA A 49 -8.18 -1.55 2.15
CA ALA A 49 -7.63 -0.43 1.37
C ALA A 49 -7.50 0.82 2.26
N GLY A 50 -6.30 1.41 2.31
CA GLY A 50 -6.00 2.59 3.11
C GLY A 50 -5.82 2.34 4.61
N ARG A 51 -5.84 1.09 5.09
CA ARG A 51 -5.62 0.77 6.51
C ARG A 51 -4.25 1.25 7.01
N TYR A 52 -3.22 0.99 6.22
CA TYR A 52 -1.86 1.40 6.51
C TYR A 52 -1.36 2.33 5.41
N ARG A 53 -0.90 3.51 5.82
CA ARG A 53 -0.30 4.46 4.90
C ARG A 53 1.12 4.01 4.57
N ASP A 54 1.51 4.22 3.31
CA ASP A 54 2.91 4.12 2.90
C ASP A 54 3.79 4.98 3.82
N SER A 55 4.93 4.41 4.21
CA SER A 55 5.85 5.03 5.16
C SER A 55 6.92 5.85 4.44
N GLY A 56 6.98 5.79 3.11
CA GLY A 56 8.07 6.38 2.33
C GLY A 56 9.37 5.59 2.46
N MET A 57 10.46 6.16 1.98
CA MET A 57 11.78 5.54 2.09
C MET A 57 12.27 5.48 3.55
N MET A 58 13.16 4.53 3.83
CA MET A 58 13.79 4.39 5.15
C MET A 58 14.50 5.68 5.55
N GLY A 59 14.28 6.13 6.79
CA GLY A 59 14.86 7.35 7.34
C GLY A 59 14.11 8.63 6.97
N ALA A 60 13.03 8.54 6.19
CA ALA A 60 12.19 9.67 5.87
C ALA A 60 11.29 10.04 7.07
N GLU A 61 10.93 11.31 7.21
CA GLU A 61 10.09 11.81 8.32
C GLU A 61 8.73 11.09 8.40
N GLN A 62 8.24 10.63 7.25
CA GLN A 62 7.01 9.86 7.08
C GLN A 62 6.99 8.56 7.89
N ASN A 63 8.15 7.94 8.14
CA ASN A 63 8.26 6.70 8.91
C ASN A 63 7.64 6.85 10.32
N GLY A 64 7.74 8.04 10.92
CA GLY A 64 7.21 8.35 12.26
C GLY A 64 5.78 8.89 12.30
N ARG A 65 5.10 9.04 11.15
CA ARG A 65 3.72 9.57 11.12
C ARG A 65 2.74 8.56 11.71
N PRO A 66 1.76 8.98 12.52
CA PRO A 66 0.67 8.11 12.96
C PRO A 66 -0.03 7.47 11.75
N GLY A 67 -0.23 6.15 11.81
CA GLY A 67 -0.86 5.39 10.73
C GLY A 67 0.08 4.97 9.58
N SER A 68 1.38 5.28 9.67
CA SER A 68 2.39 4.68 8.79
C SER A 68 2.50 3.18 9.07
N PHE A 69 2.66 2.37 8.02
CA PHE A 69 2.86 0.93 8.20
C PHE A 69 4.12 0.62 9.04
N TRP A 70 5.18 1.40 8.85
CA TRP A 70 6.45 1.29 9.58
C TRP A 70 6.28 1.41 11.10
N SER A 71 5.41 2.31 11.56
CA SER A 71 5.18 2.53 12.99
C SER A 71 4.11 1.61 13.58
N THR A 72 3.48 0.76 12.75
CA THR A 72 2.43 -0.16 13.21
C THR A 72 3.06 -1.29 14.03
N PRO A 73 2.53 -1.61 15.22
CA PRO A 73 2.99 -2.76 15.99
C PRO A 73 2.91 -4.05 15.16
N VAL A 74 3.98 -4.84 15.19
CA VAL A 74 4.08 -6.06 14.38
C VAL A 74 2.91 -7.00 14.65
N ASP A 75 2.52 -7.19 15.91
CA ASP A 75 1.41 -8.07 16.28
C ASP A 75 0.08 -7.64 15.65
N GLU A 76 -0.14 -6.34 15.47
CA GLU A 76 -1.34 -5.80 14.83
C GLU A 76 -1.36 -6.13 13.33
N ALA A 77 -0.27 -5.78 12.62
CA ALA A 77 -0.17 -6.05 11.19
C ALA A 77 -0.15 -7.56 10.88
N ALA A 78 0.56 -8.33 11.70
CA ALA A 78 0.68 -9.78 11.57
C ALA A 78 -0.65 -10.50 11.77
N ALA A 79 -1.55 -9.98 12.63
CA ALA A 79 -2.88 -10.56 12.80
C ALA A 79 -3.67 -10.56 11.48
N HIS A 80 -3.69 -9.43 10.76
CA HIS A 80 -4.35 -9.34 9.46
C HIS A 80 -3.71 -10.25 8.40
N LEU A 81 -2.38 -10.41 8.41
CA LEU A 81 -1.70 -11.31 7.48
C LEU A 81 -2.02 -12.77 7.81
N ALA A 82 -2.04 -13.13 9.10
CA ALA A 82 -2.35 -14.47 9.56
C ALA A 82 -3.79 -14.89 9.19
N GLU A 83 -4.75 -13.96 9.18
CA GLU A 83 -6.11 -14.20 8.66
C GLU A 83 -6.07 -14.63 7.18
N VAL A 84 -5.36 -13.88 6.33
CA VAL A 84 -5.22 -14.20 4.90
C VAL A 84 -4.52 -15.54 4.68
N ILE A 85 -3.43 -15.80 5.41
CA ILE A 85 -2.69 -17.07 5.29
C ILE A 85 -3.58 -18.26 5.69
N ARG A 86 -4.38 -18.14 6.75
CA ARG A 86 -5.29 -19.22 7.17
C ARG A 86 -6.43 -19.45 6.18
N GLU A 87 -6.90 -18.40 5.52
CA GLU A 87 -7.92 -18.50 4.48
C GLU A 87 -7.36 -19.17 3.21
N VAL A 88 -6.26 -18.63 2.68
CA VAL A 88 -5.67 -19.05 1.41
C VAL A 88 -4.95 -20.40 1.54
N ARG A 89 -4.35 -20.69 2.70
CA ARG A 89 -3.50 -21.86 2.98
C ARG A 89 -2.45 -22.10 1.88
N PRO A 90 -1.60 -21.10 1.59
CA PRO A 90 -0.64 -21.18 0.51
C PRO A 90 0.42 -22.24 0.78
N GLN A 91 0.88 -22.93 -0.27
CA GLN A 91 1.98 -23.89 -0.19
C GLN A 91 3.36 -23.20 -0.23
N VAL A 92 3.41 -21.97 -0.73
CA VAL A 92 4.60 -21.12 -0.82
C VAL A 92 4.22 -19.69 -0.43
N LEU A 93 5.03 -19.04 0.40
CA LEU A 93 4.93 -17.64 0.82
C LEU A 93 6.24 -16.91 0.51
#